data_AF-A0A937SGH8-F1
#
_entry.id   AF-A0A937SGH8-F1
#
_cell.length_a   1.000
_cell.length_b   1.000
_cell.length_c   1.000
_cell.angle_alpha   90.00
_cell.angle_beta   90.00
_cell.angle_gamma   90.00
#
_symmetry.space_group_name_H-M   'P 1'
#
loop_
_entity.id
_entity.type
_entity.pdbx_description
1 polymer ?
#
loop_
_entity_poly.entity_id
_entity_poly.type
_entity_poly.pdbx_seq_one_letter_code
_entity_poly.pdbx_strand_id
1 'polypeptide(L)'
;MGLPCGVFNTNYKSEMAIVRTRTQWTLLIVGLGILFCLPFFLAQKWLLMINVAGISLIAALGLHILLGLCGQISVGQAAFVGVGAYVYAYLVVHQEISCLLAIPVAAISVGLVSLIFGLPSGRVKGFYLAMMTLGAQFLLLWCFGHIAPDILGGGDGMVVPRAAMADISLRTEAQQFYLIMPIAIIALFFAKNIARTKIGRAFIAIRDNELSAQLMGISPFNYKIVACFICGLYAGVAGALWAQYL
;
A
#
# COMPACT_ATOMS: atom_id res chain seq x y z
N MET A 1 16.48 19.73 -10.08
CA MET A 1 15.34 19.58 -11.02
C MET A 1 15.04 20.95 -11.60
N GLY A 2 15.45 21.23 -12.82
CA GLY A 2 15.25 22.54 -13.45
C GLY A 2 13.76 22.79 -13.71
N LEU A 3 13.29 24.01 -13.45
CA LEU A 3 11.95 24.43 -13.83
C LEU A 3 11.87 24.51 -15.37
N PRO A 4 10.78 24.06 -16.01
CA PRO A 4 10.57 24.35 -17.42
C PRO A 4 10.57 25.87 -17.63
N CYS A 5 11.29 26.33 -18.66
CA CYS A 5 11.44 27.76 -18.96
C CYS A 5 10.06 28.44 -19.06
N GLY A 6 9.89 29.58 -18.40
CA GLY A 6 8.65 30.39 -18.44
C GLY A 6 7.62 30.10 -17.34
N VAL A 7 7.87 29.20 -16.38
CA VAL A 7 6.99 28.96 -15.23
C VAL A 7 7.53 29.64 -13.98
N PHE A 8 6.98 30.80 -13.61
CA PHE A 8 7.29 31.51 -12.37
C PHE A 8 6.33 31.11 -11.26
N ASN A 9 6.85 30.56 -10.17
CA ASN A 9 6.04 30.23 -8.99
C ASN A 9 5.89 31.49 -8.14
N THR A 10 4.69 32.05 -8.06
CA THR A 10 4.39 33.22 -7.20
C THR A 10 3.84 32.82 -5.84
N ASN A 11 3.50 31.54 -5.64
CA ASN A 11 2.85 31.06 -4.42
C ASN A 11 3.38 29.68 -4.00
N TYR A 12 3.52 29.42 -2.70
CA TYR A 12 4.01 28.13 -2.15
C TYR A 12 3.16 26.95 -2.63
N LYS A 13 1.84 27.16 -2.83
CA LYS A 13 0.93 26.16 -3.41
C LYS A 13 1.31 25.78 -4.85
N SER A 14 1.75 26.73 -5.67
CA SER A 14 2.18 26.47 -7.06
C SER A 14 3.51 25.70 -7.12
N GLU A 15 4.40 25.95 -6.16
CA GLU A 15 5.61 25.16 -5.98
C GLU A 15 5.30 23.74 -5.50
N MET A 16 4.29 23.60 -4.63
CA MET A 16 3.79 22.33 -4.10
C MET A 16 2.86 21.54 -5.04
N ALA A 17 2.48 22.07 -6.21
CA ALA A 17 1.62 21.35 -7.15
C ALA A 17 2.33 20.13 -7.76
N ILE A 18 1.60 19.02 -7.98
CA ILE A 18 2.11 17.81 -8.65
C ILE A 18 2.17 18.00 -10.17
N VAL A 19 1.18 18.70 -10.72
CA VAL A 19 1.03 19.01 -12.13
C VAL A 19 1.07 20.52 -12.25
N ARG A 20 2.08 21.07 -12.93
CA ARG A 20 2.36 22.52 -12.95
C ARG A 20 1.90 23.18 -14.24
N THR A 21 2.05 22.52 -15.38
CA THR A 21 1.73 23.09 -16.69
C THR A 21 0.44 22.51 -17.28
N ARG A 22 -0.23 23.29 -18.14
CA ARG A 22 -1.38 22.79 -18.92
C ARG A 22 -1.02 21.55 -19.74
N THR A 23 0.20 21.49 -20.28
CA THR A 23 0.73 20.34 -21.03
C THR A 23 0.90 19.08 -20.17
N GLN A 24 1.29 19.22 -18.89
CA GLN A 24 1.36 18.08 -17.97
C GLN A 24 -0.03 17.60 -17.58
N TRP A 25 -1.01 18.51 -17.43
CA TRP A 25 -2.41 18.15 -17.21
C TRP A 25 -2.99 17.38 -18.40
N THR A 26 -2.77 17.85 -19.63
CA THR A 26 -3.23 17.14 -20.83
C THR A 26 -2.58 15.77 -20.95
N LEU A 27 -1.27 15.65 -20.71
CA LEU A 27 -0.58 14.35 -20.74
C LEU A 27 -1.09 13.38 -19.67
N LEU A 28 -1.37 13.86 -18.46
CA LEU A 28 -1.91 13.03 -17.39
C LEU A 28 -3.31 12.53 -17.74
N ILE A 29 -4.20 13.42 -18.19
CA ILE A 29 -5.58 13.07 -18.59
C ILE A 29 -5.56 12.08 -19.76
N VAL A 30 -4.75 12.34 -20.79
CA VAL A 30 -4.59 11.44 -21.93
C VAL A 30 -4.01 10.09 -21.48
N GLY A 31 -3.01 10.09 -20.61
CA GLY A 31 -2.43 8.86 -20.06
C GLY A 31 -3.44 8.04 -19.25
N LEU A 32 -4.26 8.68 -18.42
CA LEU A 32 -5.36 8.00 -17.71
C LEU A 32 -6.41 7.48 -18.70
N GLY A 33 -6.79 8.27 -19.70
CA GLY A 33 -7.72 7.84 -20.74
C GLY A 33 -7.23 6.59 -21.47
N ILE A 34 -5.97 6.57 -21.88
CA ILE A 34 -5.34 5.39 -22.52
C ILE A 34 -5.37 4.20 -21.57
N LEU A 35 -5.00 4.39 -20.30
CA LEU A 35 -4.99 3.31 -19.30
C LEU A 35 -6.38 2.68 -19.11
N PHE A 36 -7.44 3.48 -19.02
CA PHE A 36 -8.80 2.98 -18.86
C PHE A 36 -9.39 2.40 -20.15
N CYS A 37 -8.84 2.73 -21.32
CA CYS A 37 -9.21 2.11 -22.58
C CYS A 37 -8.52 0.75 -22.83
N LEU A 38 -7.41 0.44 -22.14
CA LEU A 38 -6.67 -0.82 -22.29
C LEU A 38 -7.54 -2.10 -22.24
N PRO A 39 -8.50 -2.28 -21.33
CA PRO A 39 -9.33 -3.49 -21.28
C PRO A 39 -10.17 -3.75 -22.52
N PHE A 40 -10.41 -2.76 -23.38
CA PHE A 40 -11.13 -2.96 -24.64
C PHE A 40 -10.25 -3.52 -25.76
N PHE A 41 -8.92 -3.32 -25.68
CA PHE A 41 -7.99 -3.71 -26.74
C PHE A 41 -7.12 -4.91 -26.38
N LEU A 42 -6.96 -5.20 -25.08
CA LEU A 42 -6.07 -6.26 -24.61
C LEU A 42 -6.79 -7.59 -24.42
N ALA A 43 -6.10 -8.67 -24.79
CA ALA A 43 -6.53 -10.02 -24.46
C ALA A 43 -6.47 -10.28 -22.94
N GLN A 44 -7.32 -11.19 -22.46
CA GLN A 44 -7.50 -11.52 -21.04
C GLN A 44 -6.20 -11.86 -20.29
N LYS A 45 -5.26 -12.55 -20.97
CA LYS A 45 -3.93 -12.88 -20.41
C LYS A 45 -3.11 -11.65 -20.01
N TRP A 46 -3.18 -10.58 -20.79
CA TRP A 46 -2.45 -9.35 -20.51
C TRP A 46 -3.10 -8.57 -19.38
N LEU A 47 -4.44 -8.59 -19.31
CA LEU A 47 -5.18 -7.98 -18.21
C LEU A 47 -4.87 -8.64 -16.87
N LEU A 48 -4.77 -9.97 -16.84
CA LEU A 48 -4.33 -10.70 -15.66
C LEU A 48 -2.95 -10.23 -15.18
N MET A 49 -1.96 -10.14 -16.07
CA MET A 49 -0.63 -9.66 -15.72
C MET A 49 -0.65 -8.23 -15.17
N ILE A 50 -1.48 -7.36 -15.78
CA ILE A 50 -1.59 -5.97 -15.36
C ILE A 50 -2.32 -5.84 -14.02
N ASN A 51 -3.35 -6.65 -13.75
CA ASN A 51 -4.05 -6.71 -12.47
C ASN A 51 -3.09 -7.11 -11.36
N VAL A 52 -2.38 -8.22 -11.55
CA VAL A 52 -1.36 -8.70 -10.61
C VAL A 52 -0.29 -7.64 -10.37
N ALA A 53 0.23 -7.03 -11.45
CA ALA A 53 1.21 -5.95 -11.34
C ALA A 53 0.67 -4.73 -10.58
N GLY A 54 -0.61 -4.37 -10.78
CA GLY A 54 -1.27 -3.28 -10.07
C GLY A 54 -1.38 -3.54 -8.56
N ILE A 55 -1.71 -4.76 -8.15
CA ILE A 55 -1.78 -5.10 -6.73
C ILE A 55 -0.37 -5.14 -6.12
N SER A 56 0.60 -5.75 -6.82
CA SER A 56 2.00 -5.75 -6.37
C SER A 56 2.60 -4.34 -6.29
N LEU A 57 2.19 -3.43 -7.18
CA LEU A 57 2.58 -2.02 -7.14
C LEU A 57 2.13 -1.37 -5.82
N ILE A 58 0.90 -1.61 -5.37
CA ILE A 58 0.39 -1.06 -4.11
C ILE A 58 1.24 -1.54 -2.93
N ALA A 59 1.53 -2.85 -2.87
CA ALA A 59 2.39 -3.41 -1.83
C ALA A 59 3.81 -2.81 -1.88
N ALA A 60 4.37 -2.64 -3.09
CA ALA A 60 5.68 -2.05 -3.32
C ALA A 60 5.73 -0.55 -2.96
N LEU A 61 4.64 0.20 -3.15
CA LEU A 61 4.54 1.61 -2.74
C LEU A 61 4.58 1.75 -1.22
N GLY A 62 3.87 0.89 -0.49
CA GLY A 62 3.95 0.83 0.97
C GLY A 62 5.38 0.56 1.44
N LEU A 63 6.02 -0.43 0.81
CA LEU A 63 7.40 -0.79 1.09
C LEU A 63 8.37 0.36 0.75
N HIS A 64 8.16 1.08 -0.36
CA HIS A 64 8.96 2.24 -0.75
C HIS A 64 8.87 3.39 0.27
N ILE A 65 7.72 3.58 0.93
CA ILE A 65 7.60 4.58 2.00
C ILE A 65 8.47 4.19 3.20
N LEU A 66 8.48 2.90 3.57
CA LEU A 66 9.23 2.41 4.73
C LEU A 66 10.74 2.31 4.46
N LEU A 67 11.12 1.56 3.43
CA LEU A 67 12.51 1.34 3.00
C LEU A 67 13.08 2.58 2.32
N GLY A 68 12.38 3.06 1.29
CA GLY A 68 12.87 4.09 0.40
C GLY A 68 12.94 5.47 1.05
N LEU A 69 11.88 5.91 1.75
CA LEU A 69 11.86 7.23 2.37
C LEU A 69 12.45 7.24 3.78
N CYS A 70 12.06 6.31 4.65
CA CYS A 70 12.48 6.31 6.06
C CYS A 70 13.79 5.54 6.33
N GLY A 71 14.23 4.68 5.42
CA GLY A 71 15.46 3.89 5.58
C GLY A 71 15.31 2.65 6.47
N GLN A 72 14.08 2.20 6.74
CA GLN A 72 13.85 1.05 7.60
C GLN A 72 13.79 -0.24 6.78
N ILE A 73 14.71 -1.17 7.07
CA ILE A 73 14.74 -2.47 6.39
C ILE A 73 13.57 -3.34 6.82
N SER A 74 12.71 -3.71 5.86
CA SER A 74 11.59 -4.61 6.08
C SER A 74 11.60 -5.75 5.06
N VAL A 75 11.63 -6.97 5.58
CA VAL A 75 11.58 -8.22 4.81
C VAL A 75 10.22 -8.92 4.98
N GLY A 76 9.38 -8.44 5.90
CA GLY A 76 8.12 -9.07 6.28
C GLY A 76 6.88 -8.66 5.49
N GLN A 77 7.04 -7.94 4.37
CA GLN A 77 5.92 -7.30 3.68
C GLN A 77 4.87 -8.30 3.16
N ALA A 78 5.32 -9.48 2.71
CA ALA A 78 4.41 -10.52 2.23
C ALA A 78 3.46 -11.02 3.32
N ALA A 79 3.94 -11.12 4.57
CA ALA A 79 3.10 -11.53 5.68
C ALA A 79 2.04 -10.47 6.02
N PHE A 80 2.38 -9.18 5.97
CA PHE A 80 1.40 -8.11 6.19
C PHE A 80 0.32 -8.08 5.09
N VAL A 81 0.70 -8.36 3.83
CA VAL A 81 -0.27 -8.58 2.74
C VAL A 81 -1.16 -9.78 3.04
N GLY A 82 -0.59 -10.87 3.55
CA GLY A 82 -1.35 -12.04 4.02
C GLY A 82 -2.38 -11.70 5.11
N VAL A 83 -2.00 -10.92 6.14
CA VAL A 83 -2.94 -10.49 7.18
C VAL A 83 -4.12 -9.75 6.55
N GLY A 84 -3.86 -8.85 5.58
CA GLY A 84 -4.91 -8.11 4.89
C GLY A 84 -5.85 -9.01 4.11
N ALA A 85 -5.32 -10.03 3.44
CA ALA A 85 -6.10 -11.03 2.72
C ALA A 85 -7.02 -11.82 3.66
N TYR A 86 -6.51 -12.32 4.79
CA TYR A 86 -7.31 -13.06 5.77
C TYR A 86 -8.36 -12.19 6.45
N VAL A 87 -8.04 -10.95 6.83
CA VAL A 87 -9.03 -10.05 7.44
C VAL A 87 -10.13 -9.72 6.42
N TYR A 88 -9.77 -9.43 5.18
CA TYR A 88 -10.75 -9.19 4.12
C TYR A 88 -11.65 -10.41 3.89
N ALA A 89 -11.06 -11.60 3.77
CA ALA A 89 -11.80 -12.85 3.58
C ALA A 89 -12.76 -13.11 4.74
N TYR A 90 -12.32 -12.92 5.98
CA TYR A 90 -13.17 -13.06 7.17
C TYR A 90 -14.36 -12.11 7.14
N LEU A 91 -14.15 -10.83 6.81
CA LEU A 91 -15.23 -9.82 6.79
C LEU A 91 -16.26 -10.09 5.68
N VAL A 92 -15.82 -10.58 4.53
CA VAL A 92 -16.72 -10.86 3.40
C VAL A 92 -17.46 -12.19 3.59
N VAL A 93 -16.78 -13.24 4.06
CA VAL A 93 -17.36 -14.58 4.19
C VAL A 93 -18.26 -14.71 5.42
N HIS A 94 -17.83 -14.19 6.58
CA HIS A 94 -18.57 -14.39 7.84
C HIS A 94 -19.47 -13.22 8.21
N GLN A 95 -19.10 -11.99 7.84
CA GLN A 95 -19.88 -10.79 8.18
C GLN A 95 -20.67 -10.20 7.01
N GLU A 96 -20.57 -10.80 5.82
CA GLU A 96 -21.27 -10.38 4.59
C GLU A 96 -21.11 -8.87 4.30
N ILE A 97 -19.99 -8.27 4.73
CA ILE A 97 -19.73 -6.86 4.53
C ILE A 97 -19.42 -6.61 3.05
N SER A 98 -19.94 -5.50 2.52
CA SER A 98 -19.64 -5.08 1.14
C SER A 98 -18.13 -5.01 0.89
N CYS A 99 -17.69 -5.59 -0.22
CA CYS A 99 -16.30 -5.62 -0.68
C CYS A 99 -15.61 -4.25 -0.56
N LEU A 100 -16.29 -3.16 -0.92
CA LEU A 100 -15.70 -1.83 -0.91
C LEU A 100 -15.41 -1.32 0.51
N LEU A 101 -16.20 -1.73 1.50
CA LEU A 101 -16.04 -1.35 2.91
C LEU A 101 -15.08 -2.29 3.64
N ALA A 102 -14.97 -3.55 3.19
CA ALA A 102 -14.00 -4.50 3.72
C ALA A 102 -12.54 -4.09 3.40
N ILE A 103 -12.26 -3.48 2.24
CA ILE A 103 -10.92 -3.00 1.87
C ILE A 103 -10.32 -2.00 2.88
N PRO A 104 -10.97 -0.88 3.24
CA PRO A 104 -10.40 0.07 4.20
C PRO A 104 -10.30 -0.52 5.62
N VAL A 105 -11.22 -1.40 6.02
CA VAL A 105 -11.15 -2.07 7.33
C VAL A 105 -9.94 -3.02 7.38
N ALA A 106 -9.71 -3.80 6.32
CA ALA A 106 -8.52 -4.63 6.18
C ALA A 106 -7.23 -3.81 6.12
N ALA A 107 -7.25 -2.65 5.47
CA ALA A 107 -6.10 -1.75 5.47
C ALA A 107 -5.75 -1.29 6.89
N ILE A 108 -6.74 -0.78 7.63
CA ILE A 108 -6.56 -0.26 9.00
C ILE A 108 -6.10 -1.36 9.95
N SER A 109 -6.67 -2.56 9.88
CA SER A 109 -6.28 -3.69 10.74
C SER A 109 -4.81 -4.06 10.52
N VAL A 110 -4.35 -4.15 9.27
CA VAL A 110 -2.94 -4.41 8.96
C VAL A 110 -2.05 -3.26 9.37
N GLY A 111 -2.51 -2.01 9.22
CA GLY A 111 -1.81 -0.83 9.75
C GLY A 111 -1.55 -0.97 11.25
N LEU A 112 -2.56 -1.35 12.03
CA LEU A 112 -2.45 -1.56 13.48
C LEU A 112 -1.52 -2.74 13.82
N VAL A 113 -1.63 -3.86 13.11
CA VAL A 113 -0.72 -5.00 13.28
C VAL A 113 0.73 -4.59 12.98
N SER A 114 0.94 -3.87 11.87
CA SER A 114 2.25 -3.36 11.48
C SER A 114 2.81 -2.41 12.53
N LEU A 115 1.98 -1.55 13.15
CA LEU A 115 2.38 -0.68 14.24
C LEU A 115 2.97 -1.48 15.42
N ILE A 116 2.32 -2.57 15.83
CA ILE A 116 2.79 -3.46 16.91
C ILE A 116 4.19 -4.01 16.57
N PHE A 117 4.36 -4.54 15.35
CA PHE A 117 5.66 -5.03 14.88
C PHE A 117 6.67 -3.93 14.54
N GLY A 118 6.22 -2.68 14.43
CA GLY A 118 7.02 -1.49 14.23
C GLY A 118 7.55 -0.87 15.53
N LEU A 119 6.98 -1.19 16.69
CA LEU A 119 7.47 -0.71 18.00
C LEU A 119 8.97 -1.02 18.26
N PRO A 120 9.50 -2.21 17.93
CA PRO A 120 10.92 -2.52 18.10
C PRO A 120 11.85 -1.64 17.26
N SER A 121 11.34 -1.06 16.17
CA SER A 121 12.12 -0.20 15.26
C SER A 121 12.65 1.09 15.91
N GLY A 122 12.09 1.43 17.07
CA GLY A 122 12.56 2.50 17.93
C GLY A 122 13.83 2.19 18.71
N ARG A 123 14.07 0.92 19.03
CA ARG A 123 15.19 0.48 19.89
C ARG A 123 16.30 -0.19 19.11
N VAL A 124 16.00 -0.73 17.93
CA VAL A 124 16.86 -1.62 17.17
C VAL A 124 17.14 -1.01 15.79
N LYS A 125 18.41 -1.05 15.34
CA LYS A 125 18.86 -0.38 14.11
C LYS A 125 19.23 -1.35 12.99
N GLY A 126 19.00 -0.92 11.75
CA GLY A 126 19.52 -1.54 10.54
C GLY A 126 19.15 -3.02 10.39
N PHE A 127 20.16 -3.88 10.34
CA PHE A 127 20.01 -5.30 10.06
C PHE A 127 19.20 -6.06 11.12
N TYR A 128 19.33 -5.68 12.39
CA TYR A 128 18.55 -6.31 13.46
C TYR A 128 17.04 -6.03 13.33
N LEU A 129 16.66 -4.86 12.78
CA LEU A 129 15.27 -4.58 12.46
C LEU A 129 14.77 -5.48 11.32
N ALA A 130 15.60 -5.72 10.30
CA ALA A 130 15.27 -6.64 9.22
C ALA A 130 14.99 -8.06 9.75
N MET A 131 15.83 -8.57 10.66
CA MET A 131 15.64 -9.85 11.32
C MET A 131 14.32 -9.93 12.11
N MET A 132 13.95 -8.86 12.80
CA MET A 132 12.65 -8.78 13.49
C MET A 132 11.48 -8.85 12.51
N THR A 133 11.54 -8.17 11.36
CA THR A 133 10.47 -8.25 10.35
C THR A 133 10.38 -9.62 9.69
N LEU A 134 11.51 -10.31 9.53
CA LEU A 134 11.55 -11.69 9.06
C LEU A 134 10.93 -12.64 10.09
N GLY A 135 11.24 -12.46 11.37
CA GLY A 135 10.58 -13.19 12.46
C GLY A 135 9.07 -12.93 12.51
N ALA A 136 8.65 -11.68 12.33
CA ALA A 136 7.23 -11.31 12.23
C ALA A 136 6.55 -12.02 11.06
N GLN A 137 7.23 -12.17 9.92
CA GLN A 137 6.68 -12.91 8.79
C GLN A 137 6.42 -14.37 9.11
N PHE A 138 7.37 -15.10 9.70
CA PHE A 138 7.13 -16.49 10.09
C PHE A 138 6.07 -16.62 11.19
N LEU A 139 6.05 -15.70 12.15
CA LEU A 139 5.06 -15.69 13.22
C LEU A 139 3.64 -15.48 12.66
N LEU A 140 3.46 -14.52 11.75
CA LEU A 140 2.16 -14.25 11.13
C LEU A 140 1.70 -15.44 10.26
N LEU A 141 2.61 -16.05 9.49
CA LEU A 141 2.28 -17.27 8.73
C LEU A 141 1.89 -18.42 9.65
N TRP A 142 2.60 -18.61 10.77
CA TRP A 142 2.26 -19.61 11.77
C TRP A 142 0.88 -19.34 12.38
N CYS A 143 0.58 -18.07 12.68
CA CYS A 143 -0.73 -17.64 13.18
C CYS A 143 -1.86 -17.98 12.22
N PHE A 144 -1.69 -17.77 10.91
CA PHE A 144 -2.73 -18.12 9.93
C PHE A 144 -3.06 -19.62 9.92
N GLY A 145 -2.06 -20.47 10.12
CA GLY A 145 -2.25 -21.92 10.14
C GLY A 145 -2.78 -22.49 11.45
N HIS A 146 -2.50 -21.85 12.60
CA HIS A 146 -2.76 -22.43 13.93
C HIS A 146 -3.79 -21.67 14.76
N ILE A 147 -4.01 -20.38 14.53
CA ILE A 147 -4.98 -19.58 15.28
C ILE A 147 -6.34 -19.71 14.62
N ALA A 148 -7.31 -20.25 15.37
CA ALA A 148 -8.69 -20.42 14.95
C ALA A 148 -8.83 -21.04 13.54
N PRO A 149 -8.29 -22.26 13.31
CA PRO A 149 -8.32 -22.91 12.01
C PRO A 149 -9.75 -23.07 11.47
N ASP A 150 -10.72 -23.27 12.36
CA ASP A 150 -12.15 -23.41 12.01
C ASP A 150 -12.74 -22.12 11.42
N ILE A 151 -12.18 -20.96 11.77
CA ILE A 151 -12.71 -19.64 11.37
C ILE A 151 -11.95 -19.08 10.16
N LEU A 152 -10.62 -19.24 10.13
CA LEU A 152 -9.75 -18.71 9.08
C LEU A 152 -9.50 -19.72 7.94
N GLY A 153 -10.00 -20.95 8.03
CA GLY A 153 -9.68 -22.02 7.08
C GLY A 153 -8.24 -22.55 7.19
N GLY A 154 -7.50 -22.13 8.23
CA GLY A 154 -6.14 -22.58 8.52
C GLY A 154 -5.16 -22.37 7.36
N GLY A 155 -4.33 -23.40 7.12
CA GLY A 155 -3.33 -23.41 6.06
C GLY A 155 -3.88 -23.47 4.63
N ASP A 156 -5.13 -23.93 4.45
CA ASP A 156 -5.81 -23.98 3.15
C ASP A 156 -6.42 -22.62 2.77
N GLY A 157 -6.60 -21.73 3.76
CA GLY A 157 -7.17 -20.40 3.58
C GLY A 157 -8.69 -20.43 3.39
N MET A 158 -9.25 -19.27 3.02
CA MET A 158 -10.69 -19.11 2.81
C MET A 158 -10.98 -18.81 1.34
N VAL A 159 -11.91 -19.54 0.76
CA VAL A 159 -12.42 -19.22 -0.59
C VAL A 159 -13.36 -18.04 -0.47
N VAL A 160 -12.92 -16.88 -0.96
CA VAL A 160 -13.75 -15.69 -0.99
C VAL A 160 -14.66 -15.79 -2.21
N PRO A 161 -16.00 -15.73 -2.06
CA PRO A 161 -16.88 -15.66 -3.21
C PRO A 161 -16.55 -14.39 -3.99
N ARG A 162 -16.37 -14.50 -5.32
CA ARG A 162 -16.11 -13.33 -6.18
C ARG A 162 -17.20 -12.29 -5.96
N ALA A 163 -16.88 -11.26 -5.17
CA ALA A 163 -17.89 -10.31 -4.70
C ALA A 163 -18.66 -9.71 -5.88
N ALA A 164 -19.99 -9.73 -5.78
CA ALA A 164 -20.82 -8.82 -6.55
C ALA A 164 -20.73 -7.45 -5.86
N MET A 165 -20.29 -6.41 -6.56
CA MET A 165 -20.43 -5.03 -6.09
C MET A 165 -21.93 -4.71 -6.08
N ALA A 166 -22.66 -4.99 -5.00
CA ALA A 166 -24.06 -4.61 -4.76
C ALA A 166 -25.11 -4.89 -5.88
N ASP A 167 -24.70 -5.49 -7.01
CA ASP A 167 -25.46 -5.93 -8.21
C ASP A 167 -24.53 -6.23 -9.42
N ILE A 168 -23.29 -5.72 -9.44
CA ILE A 168 -22.34 -5.97 -10.55
C ILE A 168 -21.43 -7.15 -10.19
N SER A 169 -21.65 -8.30 -10.85
CA SER A 169 -20.76 -9.46 -10.70
C SER A 169 -19.35 -9.14 -11.22
N LEU A 170 -18.33 -9.14 -10.35
CA LEU A 170 -16.92 -8.96 -10.72
C LEU A 170 -16.32 -10.29 -11.22
N ARG A 171 -16.85 -10.81 -12.33
CA ARG A 171 -16.47 -12.12 -12.87
C ARG A 171 -15.39 -12.04 -13.94
N THR A 172 -15.23 -10.90 -14.59
CA THR A 172 -14.30 -10.71 -15.72
C THR A 172 -13.05 -9.95 -15.29
N GLU A 173 -11.88 -10.31 -15.85
CA GLU A 173 -10.61 -9.59 -15.63
C GLU A 173 -10.70 -8.08 -15.87
N ALA A 174 -11.50 -7.66 -16.86
CA ALA A 174 -11.75 -6.25 -17.14
C ALA A 174 -12.46 -5.54 -15.97
N GLN A 175 -13.40 -6.20 -15.30
CA GLN A 175 -14.11 -5.62 -14.15
C GLN A 175 -13.20 -5.53 -12.93
N GLN A 176 -12.35 -6.54 -12.70
CA GLN A 176 -11.32 -6.48 -11.67
C GLN A 176 -10.29 -5.38 -11.95
N PHE A 177 -9.94 -5.16 -13.22
CA PHE A 177 -9.07 -4.04 -13.63
C PHE A 177 -9.67 -2.68 -13.27
N TYR A 178 -10.97 -2.48 -13.52
CA TYR A 178 -11.67 -1.25 -13.13
C TYR A 178 -11.78 -1.06 -11.61
N LEU A 179 -11.59 -2.10 -10.80
CA LEU A 179 -11.51 -2.00 -9.35
C LEU A 179 -10.08 -1.69 -8.89
N ILE A 180 -9.09 -2.45 -9.38
CA ILE A 180 -7.69 -2.39 -8.93
C ILE A 180 -7.00 -1.10 -9.37
N MET A 181 -7.15 -0.71 -10.64
CA MET A 181 -6.38 0.42 -11.19
C MET A 181 -6.71 1.77 -10.56
N PRO A 182 -7.98 2.15 -10.33
CA PRO A 182 -8.28 3.37 -9.60
C PRO A 182 -7.65 3.38 -8.20
N ILE A 183 -7.72 2.26 -7.48
CA ILE A 183 -7.13 2.14 -6.14
C ILE A 183 -5.61 2.27 -6.21
N ALA A 184 -4.95 1.65 -7.20
CA ALA A 184 -3.51 1.77 -7.41
C ALA A 184 -3.09 3.22 -7.73
N ILE A 185 -3.85 3.93 -8.57
CA ILE A 185 -3.60 5.35 -8.89
C ILE A 185 -3.77 6.21 -7.64
N ILE A 186 -4.83 5.98 -6.86
CA ILE A 186 -5.09 6.69 -5.61
C ILE A 186 -3.93 6.44 -4.64
N ALA A 187 -3.52 5.19 -4.45
CA ALA A 187 -2.39 4.82 -3.60
C ALA A 187 -1.09 5.49 -4.07
N LEU A 188 -0.80 5.49 -5.37
CA LEU A 188 0.36 6.18 -5.94
C LEU A 188 0.32 7.69 -5.67
N PHE A 189 -0.85 8.31 -5.86
CA PHE A 189 -1.05 9.73 -5.60
C PHE A 189 -0.80 10.07 -4.13
N PHE A 190 -1.35 9.28 -3.20
CA PHE A 190 -1.11 9.44 -1.77
C PHE A 190 0.35 9.24 -1.40
N ALA A 191 1.02 8.20 -1.92
CA ALA A 191 2.44 7.93 -1.66
C ALA A 191 3.31 9.12 -2.11
N LYS A 192 3.03 9.66 -3.31
CA LYS A 192 3.71 10.84 -3.85
C LYS A 192 3.44 12.09 -3.02
N ASN A 193 2.21 12.26 -2.53
CA ASN A 193 1.86 13.39 -1.69
C ASN A 193 2.59 13.33 -0.34
N ILE A 194 2.61 12.16 0.32
CA ILE A 194 3.29 11.92 1.60
C ILE A 194 4.76 12.33 1.51
N ALA A 195 5.47 11.92 0.46
CA ALA A 195 6.88 12.26 0.26
C ALA A 195 7.16 13.78 0.25
N ARG A 196 6.17 14.60 -0.10
CA ARG A 196 6.28 16.07 -0.17
C ARG A 196 5.81 16.78 1.09
N THR A 197 5.13 16.08 2.00
CA THR A 197 4.67 16.65 3.27
C THR A 197 5.81 16.80 4.29
N LYS A 198 5.53 17.47 5.42
CA LYS A 198 6.47 17.55 6.56
C LYS A 198 6.89 16.16 7.05
N ILE A 199 5.96 15.20 7.07
CA ILE A 199 6.21 13.83 7.50
C ILE A 199 7.20 13.14 6.54
N GLY A 200 6.99 13.26 5.22
CA GLY A 200 7.91 12.72 4.22
C GLY A 200 9.31 13.32 4.30
N ARG A 201 9.43 14.63 4.53
CA ARG A 201 10.74 15.28 4.75
C ARG A 201 11.42 14.79 6.03
N ALA A 202 10.66 14.55 7.09
CA ALA A 202 11.19 13.97 8.32
C ALA A 202 11.71 12.53 8.11
N PHE A 203 11.01 11.71 7.29
CA PHE A 203 11.49 10.38 6.92
C PHE A 203 12.86 10.43 6.23
N ILE A 204 13.00 11.32 5.24
CA ILE A 204 14.27 11.48 4.51
C ILE A 204 15.38 11.93 5.47
N ALA A 205 15.11 12.88 6.37
CA ALA A 205 16.09 13.31 7.37
C ALA A 205 16.54 12.17 8.31
N ILE A 206 15.60 11.32 8.75
CA ILE A 206 15.90 10.15 9.59
C ILE A 206 16.72 9.11 8.82
N ARG A 207 16.42 8.91 7.54
CA ARG A 207 17.15 7.99 6.66
C ARG A 207 18.60 8.44 6.45
N ASP A 208 18.80 9.73 6.22
CA ASP A 208 20.13 10.27 5.90
C ASP A 208 21.03 10.28 7.16
N ASN A 209 20.55 10.79 8.29
CA ASN A 209 21.24 10.66 9.58
C ASN A 209 20.28 10.82 10.78
N GLU A 210 20.01 9.72 11.47
CA GLU A 210 19.14 9.69 12.65
C GLU A 210 19.61 10.62 13.79
N LEU A 211 20.92 10.74 14.02
CA LEU A 211 21.49 11.60 15.06
C LEU A 211 21.28 13.07 14.74
N SER A 212 21.53 13.47 13.48
CA SER A 212 21.30 14.84 13.03
C SER A 212 19.81 15.20 13.07
N ALA A 213 18.93 14.28 12.72
CA ALA A 213 17.48 14.48 12.81
C ALA A 213 17.03 14.72 14.27
N GLN A 214 17.59 13.98 15.23
CA GLN A 214 17.31 14.18 16.66
C GLN A 214 17.75 15.57 17.15
N LEU A 215 18.93 16.05 16.71
CA LEU A 215 19.41 17.40 17.05
C LEU A 215 18.52 18.51 16.49
N MET A 216 17.83 18.25 15.36
CA MET A 216 16.83 19.16 14.78
C MET A 216 15.43 19.04 15.42
N GLY A 217 15.29 18.30 16.52
CA GLY A 217 14.03 18.14 17.26
C GLY A 217 13.05 17.14 16.62
N ILE A 218 13.50 16.30 15.68
CA ILE A 218 12.68 15.25 15.07
C ILE A 218 12.83 13.97 15.89
N SER A 219 11.74 13.47 16.48
CA SER A 219 11.74 12.21 17.25
C SER A 219 11.71 10.98 16.32
N PRO A 220 12.80 10.22 16.12
CA PRO A 220 12.84 9.16 15.12
C PRO A 220 11.86 8.03 15.43
N PHE A 221 11.66 7.73 16.72
CA PHE A 221 10.70 6.74 17.19
C PHE A 221 9.30 6.92 16.60
N ASN A 222 8.72 8.12 16.75
CA ASN A 222 7.36 8.41 16.30
C ASN A 222 7.23 8.31 14.78
N TYR A 223 8.19 8.87 14.04
CA TYR A 223 8.15 8.85 12.58
C TYR A 223 8.37 7.45 12.01
N LYS A 224 9.25 6.64 12.62
CA LYS A 224 9.45 5.24 12.24
C LYS A 224 8.18 4.40 12.43
N ILE A 225 7.47 4.58 13.54
CA ILE A 225 6.18 3.90 13.77
C ILE A 225 5.12 4.34 12.76
N VAL A 226 5.03 5.65 12.47
CA VAL A 226 4.10 6.17 11.45
C VAL A 226 4.44 5.61 10.06
N ALA A 227 5.73 5.51 9.71
CA ALA A 227 6.15 4.89 8.45
C ALA A 227 5.73 3.42 8.38
N CYS A 228 5.88 2.68 9.49
CA CYS A 228 5.45 1.29 9.60
C CYS A 228 3.92 1.15 9.45
N PHE A 229 3.15 1.99 10.13
CA PHE A 229 1.69 2.03 9.99
C PHE A 229 1.25 2.30 8.54
N ILE A 230 1.87 3.28 7.86
CA ILE A 230 1.57 3.58 6.45
C ILE A 230 1.95 2.39 5.55
N CYS A 231 3.09 1.75 5.80
CA CYS A 231 3.50 0.54 5.08
C CYS A 231 2.46 -0.58 5.23
N GLY A 232 1.97 -0.80 6.45
CA GLY A 232 0.92 -1.76 6.77
C GLY A 232 -0.42 -1.43 6.10
N LEU A 233 -0.83 -0.15 6.06
CA LEU A 233 -2.04 0.27 5.34
C LEU A 233 -2.00 -0.16 3.87
N TYR A 234 -0.89 0.11 3.18
CA TYR A 234 -0.72 -0.26 1.77
C TYR A 234 -0.66 -1.78 1.59
N ALA A 235 0.01 -2.49 2.49
CA ALA A 235 0.02 -3.96 2.49
C ALA A 235 -1.38 -4.54 2.67
N GLY A 236 -2.20 -3.97 3.56
CA GLY A 236 -3.57 -4.41 3.79
C GLY A 236 -4.49 -4.15 2.60
N VAL A 237 -4.39 -2.99 1.94
CA VAL A 237 -5.10 -2.74 0.67
C VAL A 237 -4.69 -3.75 -0.40
N ALA A 238 -3.39 -4.00 -0.55
CA ALA A 238 -2.91 -4.99 -1.52
C ALA A 238 -3.42 -6.40 -1.19
N GLY A 239 -3.42 -6.79 0.08
CA GLY A 239 -3.92 -8.09 0.55
C GLY A 239 -5.41 -8.28 0.30
N ALA A 240 -6.22 -7.27 0.61
CA ALA A 240 -7.66 -7.30 0.34
C ALA A 240 -7.96 -7.45 -1.16
N LEU A 241 -7.24 -6.73 -2.01
CA LEU A 241 -7.36 -6.85 -3.46
C LEU A 241 -6.89 -8.22 -3.97
N TRP A 242 -5.84 -8.78 -3.37
CA TRP A 242 -5.36 -10.11 -3.73
C TRP A 242 -6.36 -11.21 -3.38
N ALA A 243 -6.98 -11.12 -2.19
CA ALA A 243 -8.02 -12.05 -1.75
C ALA A 243 -9.30 -11.96 -2.59
N GLN A 244 -9.64 -10.77 -3.07
CA GLN A 244 -10.76 -10.56 -4.00
C GLN A 244 -10.44 -11.02 -5.43
N TYR A 245 -9.15 -11.04 -5.80
CA TYR A 245 -8.70 -11.39 -7.14
C TYR A 245 -8.65 -12.91 -7.36
N LEU A 246 -8.18 -13.65 -6.34
CA LEU A 246 -8.13 -15.11 -6.31
C LEU A 246 -9.55 -15.72 -6.40
#